data_AF-C1N5Z1-F1
#
_entry.id   AF-C1N5Z1-F1
#
_cell.length_a   1.000
_cell.length_b   1.000
_cell.length_c   1.000
_cell.angle_alpha   90.00
_cell.angle_beta   90.00
_cell.angle_gamma   90.00
#
_symmetry.space_group_name_H-M   'P 1'
#
loop_
_entity.id
_entity.type
_entity.pdbx_description
1 polymer ?
#
loop_
_entity_poly.entity_id
_entity_poly.type
_entity_poly.pdbx_seq_one_letter_code
_entity_poly.pdbx_strand_id
1 'polypeptide(L)'
;MKLARRVGVPMVGVNLPAHFMIRPVVEDMEVLVDCFKGGELVFVEDVEDMLKTYYTMGESEKLTIDRSFFNDNEVKPRSFFTRVLTNLKQIYFNEDMYEEALLIIAYQNHCSPDERVRLFNRRDGGICLFLMNRMEEAIEELSGYLEETSEKFGEAATADDGGKVEAMITAAKEVLQRAAVKRSVEEAIGKKTEDAAGADDDDEKDDDEKDDDEKDAAASDGKVVSDDVAAPGDGDEGKR
;
A
#
# COMPACT_ATOMS: atom_id res chain seq x y z
N MET A 1 20.32 1.72 -21.18
CA MET A 1 20.10 1.17 -22.54
C MET A 1 19.78 2.22 -23.62
N LYS A 2 18.82 3.13 -23.45
CA LYS A 2 18.50 4.13 -24.50
C LYS A 2 19.70 5.03 -24.87
N LEU A 3 20.51 5.42 -23.89
CA LEU A 3 21.75 6.17 -24.12
C LEU A 3 22.77 5.37 -24.93
N ALA A 4 23.02 4.12 -24.53
CA ALA A 4 23.94 3.20 -25.22
C ALA A 4 23.56 3.06 -26.72
N ARG A 5 22.28 2.91 -27.03
CA ARG A 5 21.77 2.93 -28.41
C ARG A 5 22.04 4.25 -29.14
N ARG A 6 21.95 5.40 -28.46
CA ARG A 6 22.23 6.72 -29.07
C ARG A 6 23.72 6.91 -29.40
N VAL A 7 24.61 6.27 -28.65
CA VAL A 7 26.06 6.32 -28.89
C VAL A 7 26.57 5.17 -29.77
N GLY A 8 25.67 4.39 -30.39
CA GLY A 8 26.02 3.34 -31.34
C GLY A 8 26.39 1.99 -30.71
N VAL A 9 26.21 1.81 -29.40
CA VAL A 9 26.48 0.55 -28.70
C VAL A 9 25.16 0.01 -28.13
N PRO A 10 24.36 -0.72 -28.92
CA PRO A 10 23.11 -1.27 -28.43
C PRO A 10 23.40 -2.22 -27.26
N MET A 11 22.66 -2.03 -26.16
CA MET A 11 22.79 -2.85 -24.96
C MET A 11 21.43 -3.37 -24.54
N VAL A 12 21.41 -4.60 -24.04
CA VAL A 12 20.25 -5.28 -23.46
C VAL A 12 20.47 -5.52 -21.98
N GLY A 13 19.38 -5.55 -21.22
CA GLY A 13 19.43 -5.92 -19.80
C GLY A 13 19.38 -7.44 -19.68
N VAL A 14 20.13 -7.97 -18.73
CA VAL A 14 20.15 -9.38 -18.38
C VAL A 14 19.69 -9.51 -16.94
N ASN A 15 18.66 -10.33 -16.72
CA ASN A 15 18.22 -10.64 -15.37
C ASN A 15 19.07 -11.78 -14.82
N LEU A 16 19.70 -11.56 -13.66
CA LEU A 16 20.44 -12.59 -12.94
C LEU A 16 19.81 -12.76 -11.54
N PRO A 17 19.92 -13.93 -10.90
CA PRO A 17 19.70 -14.09 -9.47
C PRO A 17 20.43 -13.00 -8.69
N ALA A 18 19.69 -12.27 -7.83
CA ALA A 18 20.14 -11.11 -7.04
C ALA A 18 20.71 -9.90 -7.81
N HIS A 19 21.03 -10.02 -9.10
CA HIS A 19 21.71 -8.99 -9.88
C HIS A 19 20.93 -8.58 -11.13
N PHE A 20 21.15 -7.35 -11.57
CA PHE A 20 20.72 -6.90 -12.89
C PHE A 20 21.91 -6.25 -13.57
N MET A 21 22.26 -6.77 -14.74
CA MET A 21 23.39 -6.32 -15.52
C MET A 21 22.94 -5.92 -16.91
N ILE A 22 23.79 -5.21 -17.64
CA ILE A 22 23.56 -4.91 -19.04
C ILE A 22 24.71 -5.47 -19.87
N ARG A 23 24.42 -5.95 -21.08
CA ARG A 23 25.45 -6.42 -22.01
C ARG A 23 25.27 -5.77 -23.38
N PRO A 24 26.35 -5.60 -24.16
CA PRO A 24 26.27 -5.19 -25.54
C PRO A 24 25.65 -6.30 -26.42
N VAL A 25 24.91 -5.88 -27.44
CA VAL A 25 24.37 -6.73 -28.51
C VAL A 25 25.31 -6.68 -29.71
N VAL A 26 26.54 -7.11 -29.49
CA VAL A 26 27.59 -7.20 -30.52
C VAL A 26 28.13 -8.61 -30.48
N GLU A 27 28.32 -9.22 -31.65
CA GLU A 27 28.96 -10.54 -31.77
C GLU A 27 30.36 -10.50 -31.12
N ASP A 28 30.75 -11.61 -30.51
CA ASP A 28 32.04 -11.83 -29.83
C ASP A 28 32.31 -10.95 -28.59
N MET A 29 31.35 -10.16 -28.14
CA MET A 29 31.49 -9.34 -26.93
C MET A 29 30.83 -10.03 -25.72
N GLU A 30 31.65 -10.68 -24.90
CA GLU A 30 31.26 -11.48 -23.72
C GLU A 30 31.53 -10.74 -22.41
N VAL A 31 31.17 -9.46 -22.35
CA VAL A 31 31.26 -8.67 -21.13
C VAL A 31 29.89 -8.20 -20.70
N LEU A 32 29.67 -8.20 -19.39
CA LEU A 32 28.53 -7.61 -18.74
C LEU A 32 29.00 -6.33 -18.02
N VAL A 33 28.06 -5.43 -17.77
CA VAL A 33 28.28 -4.20 -17.03
C VAL A 33 27.29 -4.18 -15.87
N ASP A 34 27.80 -4.07 -14.64
CA ASP A 34 26.98 -3.88 -13.46
C ASP A 34 26.65 -2.39 -13.30
N CYS A 35 25.40 -2.03 -13.65
CA CYS A 35 24.94 -0.64 -13.56
C CYS A 35 24.71 -0.14 -12.13
N PHE A 36 24.73 -1.02 -11.12
CA PHE A 36 24.57 -0.68 -9.71
C PHE A 36 25.90 -0.58 -8.97
N LYS A 37 26.97 -1.17 -9.51
CA LYS A 37 28.35 -1.03 -9.03
C LYS A 37 29.18 -0.04 -9.85
N GLY A 38 28.62 1.13 -10.15
CA GLY A 38 29.35 2.19 -10.85
C GLY A 38 29.73 1.88 -12.30
N GLY A 39 29.13 0.86 -12.92
CA GLY A 39 29.47 0.46 -14.29
C GLY A 39 30.68 -0.47 -14.39
N GLU A 40 30.97 -1.23 -13.34
CA GLU A 40 32.02 -2.25 -13.33
C GLU A 40 31.82 -3.27 -14.47
N LEU A 41 32.90 -3.61 -15.16
CA LEU A 41 32.92 -4.66 -16.18
C LEU A 41 33.03 -6.02 -15.49
N VAL A 42 32.12 -6.92 -15.84
CA VAL A 42 32.03 -8.28 -15.28
C VAL A 42 32.16 -9.26 -16.44
N PHE A 43 33.05 -10.24 -16.34
CA PHE A 43 33.21 -11.27 -17.37
C PHE A 43 32.19 -12.39 -17.16
N VAL A 44 31.97 -13.21 -18.19
CA VAL A 44 31.01 -14.33 -18.11
C VAL A 44 31.42 -15.33 -17.03
N GLU A 45 32.72 -15.58 -16.88
CA GLU A 45 33.27 -16.47 -15.86
C GLU A 45 32.97 -15.98 -14.44
N ASP A 46 33.01 -14.68 -14.20
CA ASP A 46 32.63 -14.08 -12.90
C ASP A 46 31.13 -14.29 -12.62
N VAL A 47 30.30 -14.20 -13.66
CA VAL A 47 28.86 -14.50 -13.55
C VAL A 47 28.63 -15.98 -13.26
N GLU A 48 29.36 -16.88 -13.92
CA GLU A 48 29.30 -18.32 -13.65
C GLU A 48 29.63 -18.64 -12.19
N ASP A 49 30.71 -18.05 -11.66
CA ASP A 49 31.10 -18.21 -10.27
C ASP A 49 30.05 -17.65 -9.29
N MET A 50 29.48 -16.49 -9.62
CA MET A 50 28.38 -15.90 -8.85
C MET A 50 27.14 -16.81 -8.83
N LEU A 51 26.76 -17.37 -9.97
CA LEU A 51 25.57 -18.22 -10.10
C LEU A 51 25.71 -19.58 -9.43
N LYS A 52 26.92 -20.16 -9.33
CA LYS A 52 27.15 -21.42 -8.58
C LYS A 52 26.59 -21.37 -7.16
N THR A 53 26.70 -20.21 -6.51
CA THR A 53 26.19 -19.99 -5.14
C THR A 53 24.67 -20.14 -5.04
N TYR A 54 23.93 -19.83 -6.12
CA TYR A 54 22.47 -19.86 -6.14
C TYR A 54 21.88 -21.18 -6.63
N TYR A 55 22.56 -21.89 -7.53
CA TYR A 55 22.03 -23.11 -8.15
C TYR A 55 22.25 -24.39 -7.34
N THR A 56 22.77 -24.30 -6.10
CA THR A 56 23.07 -25.48 -5.25
C THR A 56 23.80 -26.58 -6.03
N MET A 57 24.76 -26.19 -6.87
CA MET A 57 25.65 -27.15 -7.53
C MET A 57 26.74 -27.53 -6.52
N GLY A 58 27.09 -28.82 -6.46
CA GLY A 58 28.19 -29.27 -5.60
C GLY A 58 29.51 -28.61 -6.00
N GLU A 59 30.45 -28.49 -5.06
CA GLU A 59 31.77 -27.82 -5.25
C GLU A 59 32.60 -28.34 -6.45
N SER A 60 32.25 -29.50 -7.02
CA SER A 60 32.98 -30.13 -8.12
C SER A 60 32.50 -29.81 -9.53
N GLU A 61 31.37 -29.11 -9.71
CA GLU A 61 30.83 -28.82 -11.05
C GLU A 61 31.08 -27.37 -11.47
N LYS A 62 31.77 -27.18 -12.61
CA LYS A 62 31.84 -25.88 -13.26
C LYS A 62 30.51 -25.59 -13.95
N LEU A 63 29.73 -24.66 -13.41
CA LEU A 63 28.63 -24.06 -14.15
C LEU A 63 29.21 -23.41 -15.41
N THR A 64 28.77 -23.87 -16.58
CA THR A 64 29.11 -23.24 -17.86
C THR A 64 27.81 -22.73 -18.45
N ILE A 65 27.71 -21.42 -18.67
CA ILE A 65 26.49 -20.79 -19.18
C ILE A 65 26.53 -20.84 -20.71
N ASP A 66 25.54 -21.48 -21.33
CA ASP A 66 25.38 -21.38 -22.79
C ASP A 66 25.00 -19.94 -23.20
N ARG A 67 25.51 -19.46 -24.33
CA ARG A 67 25.24 -18.09 -24.81
C ARG A 67 23.75 -17.80 -24.99
N SER A 68 22.94 -18.81 -25.30
CA SER A 68 21.48 -18.70 -25.36
C SER A 68 20.87 -18.20 -24.05
N PHE A 69 21.48 -18.50 -22.90
CA PHE A 69 21.03 -18.02 -21.59
C PHE A 69 20.91 -16.49 -21.54
N PHE A 70 21.86 -15.76 -22.11
CA PHE A 70 21.82 -14.29 -22.09
C PHE A 70 20.72 -13.72 -22.98
N ASN A 71 20.38 -14.42 -24.06
CA ASN A 71 19.28 -14.03 -24.95
C ASN A 71 17.93 -14.38 -24.30
N ASP A 72 17.83 -15.56 -23.71
CA ASP A 72 16.61 -16.03 -23.02
C ASP A 72 16.29 -15.20 -21.78
N ASN A 73 17.32 -14.68 -21.11
CA ASN A 73 17.19 -13.79 -19.95
C ASN A 73 17.25 -12.30 -20.31
N GLU A 74 17.07 -11.95 -21.59
CA GLU A 74 16.90 -10.56 -22.00
C GLU A 74 15.67 -9.95 -21.32
N VAL A 75 15.87 -8.84 -20.62
CA VAL A 75 14.81 -8.21 -19.84
C VAL A 75 13.92 -7.35 -20.73
N LYS A 76 12.69 -7.81 -20.91
CA LYS A 76 11.62 -7.03 -21.55
C LYS A 76 11.34 -5.76 -20.74
N PRO A 77 10.98 -4.62 -21.38
CA PRO A 77 10.77 -3.35 -20.68
C PRO A 77 9.76 -3.43 -19.52
N ARG A 78 8.67 -4.19 -19.70
CA ARG A 78 7.66 -4.41 -18.65
C ARG A 78 8.24 -5.18 -17.46
N SER A 79 8.95 -6.28 -17.72
CA SER A 79 9.60 -7.09 -16.69
C SER A 79 10.67 -6.30 -15.92
N PHE A 80 11.42 -5.42 -16.60
CA PHE A 80 12.36 -4.52 -15.95
C PHE A 80 11.63 -3.58 -14.98
N PHE A 81 10.54 -2.97 -15.43
CA PHE A 81 9.77 -2.04 -14.60
C PHE A 81 9.15 -2.75 -13.39
N THR A 82 8.57 -3.93 -13.60
CA THR A 82 8.07 -4.78 -12.51
C THR A 82 9.17 -5.07 -11.50
N ARG A 83 10.38 -5.43 -11.94
CA ARG A 83 11.52 -5.67 -11.04
C ARG A 83 11.88 -4.43 -10.23
N VAL A 84 12.01 -3.27 -10.89
CA VAL A 84 12.36 -2.01 -10.20
C VAL A 84 11.32 -1.66 -9.14
N LEU A 85 10.04 -1.77 -9.46
CA LEU A 85 8.95 -1.53 -8.52
C LEU A 85 8.94 -2.55 -7.38
N THR A 86 9.17 -3.83 -7.66
CA THR A 86 9.25 -4.87 -6.62
C THR A 86 10.41 -4.60 -5.66
N ASN A 87 11.57 -4.20 -6.18
CA ASN A 87 12.71 -3.82 -5.34
C ASN A 87 12.38 -2.60 -4.47
N LEU A 88 11.73 -1.58 -5.04
CA LEU A 88 11.32 -0.39 -4.29
C LEU A 88 10.29 -0.73 -3.20
N LYS A 89 9.31 -1.58 -3.51
CA LYS A 89 8.36 -2.12 -2.53
C LYS A 89 9.08 -2.81 -1.38
N GLN A 90 10.07 -3.66 -1.68
CA GLN A 90 10.84 -4.36 -0.66
C GLN A 90 11.65 -3.41 0.22
N ILE A 91 12.24 -2.37 -0.37
CA ILE A 91 12.96 -1.34 0.41
C ILE A 91 11.99 -0.65 1.38
N TYR A 92 10.85 -0.17 0.90
CA TYR A 92 9.85 0.45 1.78
C TYR A 92 9.34 -0.50 2.86
N PHE A 93 9.13 -1.78 2.52
CA PHE A 93 8.73 -2.77 3.50
C PHE A 93 9.80 -2.98 4.59
N ASN A 94 11.07 -3.05 4.21
CA ASN A 94 12.19 -3.26 5.14
C ASN A 94 12.47 -2.04 6.03
N GLU A 95 12.08 -0.85 5.59
CA GLU A 95 12.18 0.42 6.34
C GLU A 95 10.89 0.73 7.13
N ASP A 96 9.97 -0.23 7.25
CA ASP A 96 8.66 -0.08 7.89
C ASP A 96 7.76 1.04 7.31
N MET A 97 8.05 1.46 6.09
CA MET A 97 7.31 2.47 5.31
C MET A 97 6.13 1.81 4.58
N TYR A 98 5.14 1.32 5.35
CA TYR A 98 4.06 0.49 4.81
C TYR A 98 3.05 1.25 3.93
N GLU A 99 2.86 2.55 4.17
CA GLU A 99 2.01 3.39 3.32
C GLU A 99 2.60 3.50 1.91
N GLU A 100 3.90 3.78 1.82
CA GLU A 100 4.63 3.87 0.56
C GLU A 100 4.70 2.51 -0.14
N ALA A 101 4.93 1.42 0.60
CA ALA A 101 4.85 0.07 0.05
C ALA A 101 3.47 -0.21 -0.57
N LEU A 102 2.39 0.17 0.12
CA LEU A 102 1.02 0.01 -0.40
C LEU A 102 0.77 0.85 -1.65
N LEU A 103 1.30 2.07 -1.73
CA LEU A 103 1.24 2.90 -2.93
C LEU A 103 1.95 2.23 -4.12
N ILE A 104 3.12 1.63 -3.91
CA ILE A 104 3.82 0.89 -4.96
C ILE A 104 3.01 -0.33 -5.42
N ILE A 105 2.37 -1.05 -4.50
CA ILE A 105 1.49 -2.18 -4.82
C ILE A 105 0.31 -1.73 -5.69
N ALA A 106 -0.38 -0.65 -5.28
CA ALA A 106 -1.46 -0.07 -6.05
C ALA A 106 -0.98 0.33 -7.46
N TYR A 107 0.18 0.99 -7.56
CA TYR A 107 0.77 1.38 -8.83
C TYR A 107 1.14 0.17 -9.71
N GLN A 108 1.71 -0.89 -9.13
CA GLN A 108 2.00 -2.14 -9.85
C GLN A 108 0.73 -2.78 -10.39
N ASN A 109 -0.38 -2.77 -9.64
CA ASN A 109 -1.67 -3.29 -10.08
C ASN A 109 -2.24 -2.52 -11.29
N HIS A 110 -2.04 -1.19 -11.34
CA HIS A 110 -2.43 -0.37 -12.50
C HIS A 110 -1.56 -0.61 -13.74
N CYS A 111 -0.36 -1.16 -13.58
CA CYS A 111 0.56 -1.43 -14.68
C CYS A 111 0.22 -2.71 -15.47
N SER A 112 -0.93 -3.34 -15.23
CA SER A 112 -1.33 -4.65 -15.78
C SER A 112 -0.25 -5.72 -15.51
N PRO A 113 0.01 -6.03 -14.23
CA PRO A 113 1.03 -7.01 -13.88
C PRO A 113 0.63 -8.38 -14.41
N ASP A 114 1.61 -9.29 -14.52
CA ASP A 114 1.28 -10.68 -14.75
C ASP A 114 0.50 -11.27 -13.56
N GLU A 115 -0.13 -12.41 -13.82
CA GLU A 115 -1.00 -13.10 -12.86
C GLU A 115 -0.32 -13.35 -11.51
N ARG A 116 0.94 -13.79 -11.54
CA ARG A 116 1.70 -14.15 -10.34
C ARG A 116 2.04 -12.91 -9.53
N VAL A 117 2.47 -11.84 -10.20
CA VAL A 117 2.77 -10.56 -9.56
C VAL A 117 1.50 -9.95 -8.96
N ARG A 118 0.36 -10.01 -9.66
CA ARG A 118 -0.92 -9.54 -9.11
C ARG A 118 -1.29 -10.29 -7.84
N LEU A 119 -1.14 -11.61 -7.83
CA LEU A 119 -1.45 -12.44 -6.67
C LEU A 119 -0.56 -12.09 -5.47
N PHE A 120 0.75 -11.95 -5.68
CA PHE A 120 1.67 -11.54 -4.61
C PHE A 120 1.43 -10.11 -4.13
N ASN A 121 1.04 -9.20 -5.03
CA ASN A 121 0.63 -7.85 -4.66
C ASN A 121 -0.58 -7.84 -3.74
N ARG A 122 -1.54 -8.76 -3.95
CA ARG A 122 -2.71 -8.92 -3.07
C ARG A 122 -2.28 -9.30 -1.65
N ARG A 123 -1.44 -10.33 -1.53
CA ARG A 123 -0.85 -10.77 -0.25
C ARG A 123 -0.10 -9.62 0.45
N ASP A 124 0.85 -9.02 -0.26
CA ASP A 124 1.73 -7.99 0.31
C ASP A 124 0.92 -6.74 0.70
N GLY A 125 -0.14 -6.41 -0.05
CA GLY A 125 -1.03 -5.29 0.25
C GLY A 125 -1.81 -5.53 1.54
N GLY A 126 -2.38 -6.73 1.68
CA GLY A 126 -3.04 -7.15 2.92
C GLY A 126 -2.10 -7.14 4.14
N ILE A 127 -0.82 -7.52 3.96
CA ILE A 127 0.18 -7.43 5.02
C ILE A 127 0.45 -5.97 5.39
N CYS A 128 0.64 -5.06 4.42
CA CYS A 128 0.84 -3.64 4.70
C CYS A 128 -0.35 -3.05 5.48
N LEU A 129 -1.58 -3.34 5.04
CA LEU A 129 -2.81 -2.89 5.71
C LEU A 129 -2.91 -3.41 7.15
N PHE A 130 -2.55 -4.67 7.38
CA PHE A 130 -2.51 -5.25 8.72
C PHE A 130 -1.52 -4.51 9.63
N LEU A 131 -0.29 -4.27 9.14
CA LEU A 131 0.75 -3.57 9.89
C LEU A 131 0.40 -2.11 10.19
N MET A 132 -0.42 -1.48 9.34
CA MET A 132 -1.00 -0.15 9.56
C MET A 132 -2.28 -0.15 10.41
N ASN A 133 -2.65 -1.29 10.99
CA ASN A 133 -3.87 -1.47 11.80
C ASN A 133 -5.20 -1.17 11.05
N ARG A 134 -5.19 -1.24 9.72
CA ARG A 134 -6.38 -1.15 8.84
C ARG A 134 -7.01 -2.52 8.68
N MET A 135 -7.56 -3.04 9.78
CA MET A 135 -7.90 -4.45 9.93
C MET A 135 -8.98 -4.95 8.98
N GLU A 136 -10.01 -4.16 8.67
CA GLU A 136 -11.09 -4.56 7.76
C GLU A 136 -10.56 -4.80 6.34
N GLU A 137 -9.82 -3.82 5.80
CA GLU A 137 -9.21 -3.91 4.47
C GLU A 137 -8.14 -5.01 4.41
N ALA A 138 -7.37 -5.19 5.49
CA ALA A 138 -6.39 -6.27 5.57
C ALA A 138 -7.05 -7.66 5.46
N ILE A 139 -8.18 -7.88 6.15
CA ILE A 139 -8.92 -9.14 6.08
C ILE A 139 -9.41 -9.40 4.67
N GLU A 140 -9.96 -8.40 3.99
CA GLU A 140 -10.47 -8.51 2.63
C GLU A 140 -9.36 -8.93 1.65
N GLU A 141 -8.23 -8.22 1.67
CA GLU A 141 -7.12 -8.51 0.76
C GLU A 141 -6.47 -9.87 1.02
N LEU A 142 -6.23 -10.20 2.29
CA LEU A 142 -5.59 -11.46 2.67
C LEU A 142 -6.51 -12.67 2.42
N SER A 143 -7.82 -12.53 2.68
CA SER A 143 -8.78 -13.60 2.42
C SER A 143 -8.91 -13.86 0.92
N GLY A 144 -8.98 -12.79 0.12
CA GLY A 144 -9.00 -12.91 -1.33
C GLY A 144 -7.71 -13.51 -1.92
N TYR A 145 -6.55 -13.26 -1.31
CA TYR A 145 -5.30 -13.95 -1.68
C TYR A 145 -5.41 -15.47 -1.45
N LEU A 146 -5.95 -15.90 -0.31
CA LEU A 146 -6.11 -17.33 -0.01
C LEU A 146 -7.11 -18.01 -0.96
N GLU A 147 -8.23 -17.36 -1.25
CA GLU A 147 -9.24 -17.83 -2.21
C GLU A 147 -8.63 -18.03 -3.60
N GLU A 148 -7.99 -16.98 -4.16
CA GLU A 148 -7.36 -17.06 -5.49
C GLU A 148 -6.22 -18.10 -5.54
N THR A 149 -5.50 -18.28 -4.43
CA THR A 149 -4.41 -19.28 -4.36
C THR A 149 -4.97 -20.70 -4.35
N SER A 150 -6.01 -20.95 -3.55
CA SER A 150 -6.67 -22.25 -3.45
C SER A 150 -7.27 -22.68 -4.79
N GLU A 151 -7.97 -21.75 -5.46
CA GLU A 151 -8.56 -21.99 -6.78
C GLU A 151 -7.54 -22.39 -7.85
N LYS A 152 -6.33 -21.81 -7.81
CA LYS A 152 -5.34 -21.94 -8.91
C LYS A 152 -4.26 -22.99 -8.66
N PHE A 153 -3.84 -23.17 -7.41
CA PHE A 153 -2.69 -24.01 -7.06
C PHE A 153 -3.05 -25.19 -6.15
N GLY A 154 -4.32 -25.27 -5.72
CA GLY A 154 -4.81 -26.30 -4.81
C GLY A 154 -4.34 -26.11 -3.36
N GLU A 155 -4.98 -26.83 -2.43
CA GLU A 155 -4.76 -26.70 -0.97
C GLU A 155 -3.32 -27.01 -0.52
N ALA A 156 -2.53 -27.73 -1.31
CA ALA A 156 -1.15 -28.07 -0.97
C ALA A 156 -0.14 -26.91 -1.19
N ALA A 157 -0.49 -25.91 -2.00
CA ALA A 157 0.40 -24.79 -2.33
C ALA A 157 0.44 -23.69 -1.24
N THR A 158 -0.40 -23.80 -0.21
CA THR A 158 -0.56 -22.80 0.87
C THR A 158 0.31 -23.10 2.10
N ALA A 159 1.13 -24.15 2.08
CA ALA A 159 1.68 -24.74 3.30
C ALA A 159 2.62 -23.82 4.14
N ASP A 160 3.39 -22.91 3.54
CA ASP A 160 4.30 -22.02 4.29
C ASP A 160 3.77 -20.57 4.43
N ASP A 161 3.26 -19.99 3.34
CA ASP A 161 2.72 -18.61 3.38
C ASP A 161 1.26 -18.55 3.85
N GLY A 162 0.45 -19.56 3.53
CA GLY A 162 -0.98 -19.57 3.84
C GLY A 162 -1.25 -19.60 5.34
N GLY A 163 -0.54 -20.43 6.10
CA GLY A 163 -0.70 -20.49 7.56
C GLY A 163 -0.39 -19.16 8.26
N LYS A 164 0.61 -18.41 7.77
CA LYS A 164 0.92 -17.05 8.29
C LYS A 164 -0.20 -16.07 7.96
N VAL A 165 -0.70 -16.11 6.73
CA VAL A 165 -1.80 -15.25 6.29
C VAL A 165 -3.09 -15.53 7.06
N GLU A 166 -3.44 -16.80 7.29
CA GLU A 166 -4.60 -17.21 8.11
C GLU A 166 -4.48 -16.72 9.56
N ALA A 167 -3.29 -16.82 10.15
CA ALA A 167 -3.03 -16.30 11.49
C ALA A 167 -3.22 -14.78 11.55
N MET A 168 -2.76 -14.04 10.53
CA MET A 168 -2.97 -12.58 10.45
C MET A 168 -4.45 -12.22 10.32
N ILE A 169 -5.21 -12.94 9.48
CA ILE A 169 -6.67 -12.74 9.35
C ILE A 169 -7.36 -12.99 10.69
N THR A 170 -6.97 -14.05 11.40
CA THR A 170 -7.54 -14.39 12.72
C THR A 170 -7.23 -13.28 13.74
N ALA A 171 -5.98 -12.83 13.81
CA ALA A 171 -5.58 -11.75 14.69
C ALA A 171 -6.32 -10.44 14.38
N ALA A 172 -6.48 -10.10 13.10
CA ALA A 172 -7.23 -8.90 12.68
C ALA A 172 -8.70 -8.96 13.12
N LYS A 173 -9.35 -10.13 12.97
CA LYS A 173 -10.73 -10.35 13.42
C LYS A 173 -10.86 -10.20 14.93
N GLU A 174 -9.93 -10.73 15.70
CA GLU A 174 -9.93 -10.55 17.17
C GLU A 174 -9.80 -9.08 17.57
N VAL A 175 -8.95 -8.31 16.90
CA VAL A 175 -8.80 -6.86 17.15
C VAL A 175 -10.13 -6.14 16.91
N LEU A 176 -10.81 -6.41 15.79
CA LEU A 176 -12.10 -5.83 15.48
C LEU A 176 -13.18 -6.22 16.50
N GLN A 177 -13.22 -7.49 16.92
CA GLN A 177 -14.16 -7.96 17.95
C GLN A 177 -13.93 -7.26 19.29
N ARG A 178 -12.67 -7.14 19.74
CA ARG A 178 -12.34 -6.45 20.99
C ARG A 178 -12.73 -4.96 20.93
N ALA A 179 -12.48 -4.31 19.80
CA ALA A 179 -12.88 -2.92 19.57
C ALA A 179 -14.42 -2.75 19.59
N ALA A 180 -15.16 -3.66 18.98
CA ALA A 180 -16.62 -3.66 18.99
C ALA A 180 -17.19 -3.85 20.40
N VAL A 181 -16.68 -4.83 21.16
CA VAL A 181 -17.09 -5.06 22.56
C VAL A 181 -16.82 -3.82 23.42
N LYS A 182 -15.65 -3.20 23.27
CA LYS A 182 -15.30 -1.97 23.99
C LYS A 182 -16.31 -0.86 23.70
N ARG A 183 -16.65 -0.63 22.43
CA ARG A 183 -17.63 0.38 22.02
C ARG A 183 -19.01 0.12 22.64
N SER A 184 -19.50 -1.11 22.59
CA SER A 184 -20.79 -1.47 23.20
C SER A 184 -20.82 -1.28 24.72
N VAL A 185 -19.71 -1.53 25.42
CA VAL A 185 -19.59 -1.28 26.86
C VAL A 185 -19.60 0.22 27.15
N GLU A 186 -18.88 1.03 26.37
CA GLU A 186 -18.87 2.50 26.51
C GLU A 186 -20.26 3.10 26.28
N GLU A 187 -20.98 2.64 25.25
CA GLU A 187 -22.37 3.03 24.98
C GLU A 187 -23.32 2.65 26.13
N ALA A 188 -23.17 1.44 26.69
CA ALA A 188 -24.00 0.99 27.81
C ALA A 188 -23.73 1.75 29.12
N ILE A 189 -22.49 2.19 29.36
CA ILE A 189 -22.13 3.03 30.50
C ILE A 189 -22.66 4.45 30.31
N GLY A 190 -22.47 5.04 29.12
CA GLY A 190 -22.96 6.40 28.81
C GLY A 190 -24.47 6.53 28.93
N LYS A 191 -25.22 5.52 28.47
CA LYS A 191 -26.68 5.50 28.61
C LYS A 191 -27.15 5.42 30.08
N LYS A 192 -26.45 4.66 30.92
CA LYS A 192 -26.74 4.60 32.37
C LYS A 192 -26.51 5.93 33.10
N THR A 193 -25.56 6.74 32.64
CA THR A 193 -25.32 8.07 33.23
C THR A 193 -26.37 9.10 32.81
N GLU A 194 -26.93 8.99 31.61
CA GLU A 194 -28.05 9.83 31.16
C GLU A 194 -29.37 9.45 31.85
N ASP A 195 -29.66 8.15 31.96
CA ASP A 195 -30.86 7.64 32.64
C ASP A 195 -30.86 7.99 34.16
N ALA A 196 -29.68 8.18 34.77
CA ALA A 196 -29.55 8.60 36.16
C ALA A 196 -29.67 10.12 36.37
N ALA A 197 -29.41 10.94 35.34
CA ALA A 197 -29.52 12.40 35.41
C ALA A 197 -30.95 12.91 35.11
N GLY A 198 -31.78 12.11 34.42
CA GLY A 198 -33.17 12.45 34.12
C GLY A 198 -34.19 12.03 35.18
N ALA A 199 -33.75 11.47 36.32
CA ALA A 199 -34.64 10.94 37.36
C ALA A 199 -34.80 11.86 38.60
N ASP A 200 -34.15 13.03 38.63
CA ASP A 200 -34.11 13.92 39.80
C ASP A 200 -34.92 15.24 39.62
N ASP A 201 -35.68 15.43 38.53
CA ASP A 201 -36.32 16.73 38.20
C ASP A 201 -37.87 16.74 38.21
N ASP A 202 -38.53 15.74 38.82
CA ASP A 202 -39.99 15.55 38.76
C ASP A 202 -40.70 15.67 40.12
N ASP A 203 -40.26 16.60 40.99
CA ASP A 203 -40.92 16.82 42.29
C ASP A 203 -40.84 18.29 42.76
N GLU A 204 -41.34 19.24 41.98
CA GLU A 204 -41.79 20.55 42.51
C GLU A 204 -43.22 20.90 42.11
N LYS A 205 -43.93 21.41 43.11
CA LYS A 205 -45.39 21.51 43.24
C LYS A 205 -45.93 22.75 42.53
N ASP A 206 -47.04 22.60 41.82
CA ASP A 206 -47.93 23.71 41.45
C ASP A 206 -49.23 23.64 42.27
N ASP A 207 -49.21 24.32 43.43
CA ASP A 207 -50.38 24.93 44.06
C ASP A 207 -50.21 26.45 43.89
N ASP A 208 -51.04 27.11 43.08
CA ASP A 208 -51.82 28.28 43.52
C ASP A 208 -52.64 28.95 42.38
N GLU A 209 -53.92 29.12 42.75
CA GLU A 209 -54.98 30.07 42.41
C GLU A 209 -54.98 30.98 41.16
N LYS A 210 -56.23 31.14 40.66
CA LYS A 210 -56.69 32.05 39.61
C LYS A 210 -57.03 33.45 40.16
N ASP A 211 -57.31 34.33 39.18
CA ASP A 211 -58.02 35.63 39.23
C ASP A 211 -57.09 36.83 39.46
N ASP A 212 -57.19 37.99 38.80
CA ASP A 212 -57.96 38.49 37.65
C ASP A 212 -57.34 39.85 37.24
N ASP A 213 -57.59 40.24 35.99
CA ASP A 213 -57.82 41.60 35.49
C ASP A 213 -56.73 42.68 35.19
N GLU A 214 -56.95 43.23 33.97
CA GLU A 214 -56.83 44.60 33.45
C GLU A 214 -55.51 45.22 32.94
N LYS A 215 -55.47 45.31 31.59
CA LYS A 215 -55.24 46.49 30.73
C LYS A 215 -54.35 47.63 31.25
N ASP A 216 -53.37 48.04 30.43
CA ASP A 216 -53.54 49.25 29.62
C ASP A 216 -52.45 49.44 28.55
N ALA A 217 -52.85 50.15 27.50
CA ALA A 217 -52.10 50.50 26.30
C ALA A 217 -51.15 51.69 26.51
N ALA A 218 -50.07 51.78 25.71
CA ALA A 218 -49.67 53.01 25.02
C ALA A 218 -48.39 52.82 24.19
N ALA A 219 -48.26 53.67 23.19
CA ALA A 219 -47.45 53.57 21.98
C ALA A 219 -46.08 54.27 22.06
N SER A 220 -45.44 54.34 20.87
CA SER A 220 -44.32 55.21 20.44
C SER A 220 -42.92 54.64 20.73
N ASP A 221 -41.88 54.82 19.91
CA ASP A 221 -41.68 55.43 18.59
C ASP A 221 -40.24 55.08 18.12
N GLY A 222 -39.94 55.26 16.84
CA GLY A 222 -38.57 55.32 16.27
C GLY A 222 -38.05 54.00 15.66
N LYS A 223 -38.08 53.76 14.33
CA LYS A 223 -37.40 54.46 13.20
C LYS A 223 -35.87 54.52 13.46
N VAL A 224 -35.00 53.91 12.67
CA VAL A 224 -34.51 54.28 11.30
C VAL A 224 -33.54 53.13 10.89
N VAL A 225 -33.74 52.39 9.78
CA VAL A 225 -33.10 52.52 8.43
C VAL A 225 -31.55 52.45 8.51
N SER A 226 -30.78 51.67 7.75
CA SER A 226 -30.72 51.26 6.32
C SER A 226 -29.66 50.15 6.23
N ASP A 227 -29.85 49.06 5.49
CA ASP A 227 -29.69 48.89 4.02
C ASP A 227 -28.24 48.83 3.49
N ASP A 228 -28.11 47.89 2.55
CA ASP A 228 -27.12 47.70 1.48
C ASP A 228 -25.73 47.11 1.82
N VAL A 229 -25.35 45.91 1.37
CA VAL A 229 -25.28 45.30 0.01
C VAL A 229 -23.91 45.48 -0.65
N ALA A 230 -23.45 44.34 -1.19
CA ALA A 230 -22.48 44.12 -2.26
C ALA A 230 -20.99 43.85 -1.92
N ALA A 231 -20.60 42.66 -2.40
CA ALA A 231 -19.27 42.07 -2.55
C ALA A 231 -18.48 42.70 -3.74
N PRO A 232 -17.54 41.97 -4.38
CA PRO A 232 -16.20 41.60 -3.96
C PRO A 232 -15.12 42.31 -4.81
N GLY A 233 -13.89 42.40 -4.29
CA GLY A 233 -12.74 42.98 -4.99
C GLY A 233 -11.65 41.94 -5.26
N ASP A 234 -11.42 41.70 -6.54
CA ASP A 234 -10.42 40.87 -7.20
C ASP A 234 -9.07 41.61 -7.35
N GLY A 235 -7.97 40.87 -7.54
CA GLY A 235 -6.62 41.38 -7.88
C GLY A 235 -5.77 41.85 -6.69
N ASP A 236 -4.44 41.71 -6.64
CA ASP A 236 -3.46 41.63 -7.73
C ASP A 236 -2.12 41.09 -7.20
N GLU A 237 -1.31 40.68 -8.17
CA GLU A 237 -0.01 40.03 -8.24
C GLU A 237 1.14 40.59 -7.37
N GLY A 238 2.13 39.72 -7.12
CA GLY A 238 3.47 40.06 -7.61
C GLY A 238 4.69 39.77 -6.73
N LYS A 239 5.60 38.95 -7.29
CA LYS A 239 7.07 38.88 -7.10
C LYS A 239 7.54 38.11 -5.84
N ARG A 240 8.40 37.10 -5.93
CA ARG A 240 9.59 36.88 -6.79
C ARG A 240 9.87 35.40 -7.00
#